data_AF-A0A2E6M0F7-F1
#
_entry.id   AF-A0A2E6M0F7-F1
#
_cell.length_a   1.000
_cell.length_b   1.000
_cell.length_c   1.000
_cell.angle_alpha   90.00
_cell.angle_beta   90.00
_cell.angle_gamma   90.00
#
_symmetry.space_group_name_H-M   'P 1'
#
loop_
_entity.id
_entity.type
_entity.pdbx_description
1 polymer ?
#
loop_
_entity_poly.entity_id
_entity_poly.type
_entity_poly.pdbx_seq_one_letter_code
_entity_poly.pdbx_strand_id
1 'polypeptide(L)'
;MTTKKVLSPVQVAVGSFWGGPLAAIYFLKHNFQSKGMEREADKTFFIGLVLVLIFGAAAAFLPESAGGATFAVVYVVPAFYIAQNMQFKKEFIQESEEYSFFSNWKIFGIGFITLAAVLILFIVEAFVIEMLVNIFLAYFYA
;
A
#
# COMPACT_ATOMS: atom_id res chain seq x y z
N MET A 1 -24.07 -3.10 20.47
CA MET A 1 -23.34 -4.05 19.63
C MET A 1 -22.00 -3.43 19.24
N THR A 2 -20.92 -4.20 19.15
CA THR A 2 -19.60 -3.67 18.71
C THR A 2 -19.56 -3.63 17.18
N THR A 3 -19.45 -2.44 16.60
CA THR A 3 -19.40 -2.26 15.14
C THR A 3 -18.04 -2.66 14.56
N LYS A 4 -18.04 -3.18 13.33
CA LYS A 4 -16.83 -3.53 12.59
C LYS A 4 -16.19 -2.27 12.00
N LYS A 5 -14.91 -2.09 12.28
CA LYS A 5 -14.18 -0.89 11.87
C LYS A 5 -13.71 -1.01 10.42
N VAL A 6 -13.99 -0.02 9.59
CA VAL A 6 -13.62 0.01 8.15
C VAL A 6 -13.14 1.38 7.71
N LEU A 7 -12.60 1.48 6.49
CA LEU A 7 -12.11 2.72 5.90
C LEU A 7 -12.96 3.13 4.70
N SER A 8 -13.26 4.43 4.60
CA SER A 8 -13.81 5.03 3.37
C SER A 8 -12.75 5.15 2.26
N PRO A 9 -13.14 5.38 0.99
CA PRO A 9 -12.20 5.53 -0.11
C PRO A 9 -11.22 6.70 0.10
N VAL A 10 -11.70 7.80 0.68
CA VAL A 10 -10.85 8.96 1.02
C VAL A 10 -9.86 8.62 2.13
N GLN A 11 -10.28 7.86 3.16
CA GLN A 11 -9.38 7.39 4.21
C GLN A 11 -8.31 6.43 3.68
N VAL A 12 -8.67 5.54 2.73
CA VAL A 12 -7.70 4.70 2.02
C VAL A 12 -6.72 5.58 1.25
N ALA A 13 -7.19 6.54 0.45
CA ALA A 13 -6.34 7.39 -0.37
C ALA A 13 -5.36 8.25 0.46
N VAL A 14 -5.89 9.02 1.42
CA VAL A 14 -5.08 9.93 2.25
C VAL A 14 -4.13 9.14 3.16
N GLY A 15 -4.61 8.05 3.76
CA GLY A 15 -3.78 7.18 4.56
C GLY A 15 -2.64 6.55 3.75
N SER A 16 -2.93 6.12 2.52
CA SER A 16 -1.91 5.56 1.62
C SER A 16 -0.91 6.62 1.18
N PHE A 17 -1.37 7.82 0.81
CA PHE A 17 -0.50 8.91 0.39
C PHE A 17 0.57 9.20 1.46
N TRP A 18 0.17 9.24 2.73
CA TRP A 18 1.10 9.44 3.84
C TRP A 18 1.91 8.18 4.20
N GLY A 19 1.27 7.01 4.20
CA GLY A 19 1.84 5.75 4.71
C GLY A 19 2.58 4.89 3.68
N GLY A 20 2.64 5.32 2.42
CA GLY A 20 3.27 4.57 1.33
C GLY A 20 2.39 3.45 0.74
N PRO A 21 2.92 2.68 -0.21
CA PRO A 21 2.17 1.63 -0.88
C PRO A 21 1.82 0.45 0.03
N LEU A 22 2.60 0.18 1.09
CA LEU A 22 2.24 -0.83 2.09
C LEU A 22 1.00 -0.43 2.90
N ALA A 23 0.78 0.86 3.16
CA ALA A 23 -0.48 1.34 3.75
C ALA A 23 -1.66 1.07 2.81
N ALA A 24 -1.50 1.30 1.50
CA ALA A 24 -2.55 1.00 0.52
C ALA A 24 -2.96 -0.47 0.56
N ILE A 25 -1.98 -1.38 0.54
CA ILE A 25 -2.21 -2.82 0.63
C ILE A 25 -2.93 -3.17 1.93
N TYR A 26 -2.44 -2.67 3.06
CA TYR A 26 -3.03 -2.93 4.37
C TYR A 26 -4.50 -2.46 4.45
N PHE A 27 -4.79 -1.22 4.02
CA PHE A 27 -6.14 -0.66 4.09
C PHE A 27 -7.12 -1.36 3.16
N LEU A 28 -6.71 -1.65 1.92
CA LEU A 28 -7.54 -2.40 0.98
C LEU A 28 -7.79 -3.83 1.50
N LYS A 29 -6.76 -4.52 1.97
CA LYS A 29 -6.88 -5.86 2.54
C LYS A 29 -7.87 -5.86 3.70
N HIS A 30 -7.68 -4.96 4.67
CA HIS A 30 -8.55 -4.83 5.85
C HIS A 30 -10.03 -4.64 5.45
N ASN A 31 -10.30 -3.80 4.45
CA ASN A 31 -11.65 -3.57 3.96
C ASN A 31 -12.25 -4.83 3.28
N PHE A 32 -11.48 -5.57 2.48
CA PHE A 32 -11.97 -6.82 1.88
C PHE A 32 -12.27 -7.90 2.92
N GLN A 33 -11.37 -8.10 3.89
CA GLN A 33 -11.64 -8.97 5.05
C GLN A 33 -12.88 -8.50 5.83
N SER A 34 -13.06 -7.18 5.88
CA SER A 34 -14.21 -6.61 6.55
C SER A 34 -15.54 -6.93 5.85
N LYS A 35 -15.53 -7.07 4.52
CA LYS A 35 -16.65 -7.57 3.71
C LYS A 35 -16.80 -9.10 3.70
N GLY A 36 -15.90 -9.86 4.33
CA GLY A 36 -15.87 -11.32 4.21
C GLY A 36 -15.33 -11.82 2.85
N MET A 37 -14.64 -10.95 2.11
CA MET A 37 -14.04 -11.24 0.80
C MET A 37 -12.57 -11.64 0.96
N GLU A 38 -12.31 -12.75 1.64
CA GLU A 38 -10.94 -13.19 1.99
C GLU A 38 -10.08 -13.45 0.75
N ARG A 39 -10.65 -13.98 -0.33
CA ARG A 39 -9.92 -14.23 -1.57
C ARG A 39 -9.37 -12.94 -2.17
N GLU A 40 -10.15 -11.87 -2.15
CA GLU A 40 -9.77 -10.55 -2.66
C GLU A 40 -8.77 -9.88 -1.71
N ALA A 41 -8.92 -10.06 -0.40
CA ALA A 41 -7.94 -9.62 0.59
C ALA A 41 -6.56 -10.25 0.35
N ASP A 42 -6.50 -11.56 0.13
CA ASP A 42 -5.25 -12.28 -0.16
C ASP A 42 -4.65 -11.84 -1.49
N LYS A 43 -5.47 -11.71 -2.54
CA LYS A 43 -5.02 -11.17 -3.82
C LYS A 43 -4.43 -9.77 -3.67
N THR A 44 -5.09 -8.87 -2.94
CA THR A 44 -4.59 -7.53 -2.65
C THR A 44 -3.22 -7.59 -1.96
N PHE A 45 -3.05 -8.48 -0.98
CA PHE A 45 -1.78 -8.65 -0.28
C PHE A 45 -0.66 -9.14 -1.21
N PHE A 46 -0.86 -10.26 -1.89
CA PHE A 46 0.19 -10.87 -2.71
C PHE A 46 0.52 -10.05 -3.95
N ILE A 47 -0.50 -9.62 -4.71
CA ILE A 47 -0.29 -8.80 -5.91
C ILE A 47 0.31 -7.46 -5.52
N GLY A 48 -0.21 -6.84 -4.45
CA GLY A 48 0.31 -5.57 -3.96
C GLY A 48 1.78 -5.66 -3.56
N LEU A 49 2.18 -6.70 -2.82
CA LEU A 49 3.56 -6.89 -2.40
C LEU A 49 4.50 -7.07 -3.59
N VAL A 50 4.11 -7.87 -4.58
CA VAL A 50 4.87 -8.04 -5.84
C VAL A 50 5.00 -6.70 -6.56
N LEU A 51 3.92 -5.92 -6.68
CA LEU A 51 3.98 -4.60 -7.30
C LEU A 51 4.89 -3.63 -6.54
N VAL A 52 4.92 -3.68 -5.21
CA VAL A 52 5.83 -2.85 -4.40
C VAL A 52 7.29 -3.19 -4.69
N LEU A 53 7.63 -4.47 -4.77
CA LEU A 53 9.00 -4.90 -5.11
C LEU A 53 9.36 -4.50 -6.55
N ILE A 54 8.48 -4.75 -7.53
CA ILE A 54 8.72 -4.32 -8.91
C ILE A 54 8.93 -2.80 -8.98
N PHE A 55 8.15 -2.04 -8.23
CA PHE A 55 8.24 -0.59 -8.21
C PHE A 55 9.51 -0.09 -7.51
N GLY A 56 9.95 -0.75 -6.43
CA GLY A 56 11.22 -0.49 -5.76
C GLY A 56 12.41 -0.73 -6.69
N ALA A 57 12.49 -1.90 -7.33
CA ALA A 57 13.50 -2.20 -8.33
C ALA A 57 13.47 -1.25 -9.54
N ALA A 58 12.27 -0.87 -9.99
CA ALA A 58 12.09 0.07 -11.10
C ALA A 58 12.51 1.51 -10.73
N ALA A 59 12.58 1.85 -9.43
CA ALA A 59 12.90 3.20 -8.99
C ALA A 59 14.30 3.65 -9.44
N ALA A 60 15.25 2.73 -9.58
CA ALA A 60 16.59 3.00 -10.10
C ALA A 60 16.61 3.49 -11.56
N PHE A 61 15.53 3.24 -12.31
CA PHE A 61 15.41 3.63 -13.72
C PHE A 61 14.54 4.88 -13.92
N LEU A 62 13.99 5.44 -12.84
CA LEU A 62 13.16 6.64 -12.94
C LEU A 62 14.04 7.87 -13.19
N PRO A 63 13.57 8.81 -14.03
CA PRO A 63 14.28 10.07 -14.23
C PRO A 63 14.42 10.83 -12.90
N GLU A 64 15.53 11.55 -12.71
CA GLU A 64 15.71 12.42 -11.53
C GLU A 64 14.60 13.49 -11.42
N SER A 65 13.94 13.84 -12.54
CA SER A 65 12.80 14.75 -12.58
C SER A 65 11.51 14.15 -12.00
N ALA A 66 11.46 12.83 -11.77
CA ALA A 66 10.32 12.17 -11.15
C ALA A 66 10.28 12.51 -9.64
N GLY A 67 9.56 13.59 -9.30
CA GLY A 67 9.34 13.97 -7.90
C GLY A 67 8.54 12.92 -7.12
N GLY A 68 8.64 12.94 -5.79
CA GLY A 68 7.96 11.97 -4.90
C GLY A 68 6.43 11.92 -5.04
N ALA A 69 5.79 12.99 -5.49
CA ALA A 69 4.36 13.00 -5.78
C ALA A 69 3.98 12.07 -6.94
N THR A 70 4.86 11.92 -7.94
CA THR A 70 4.67 11.00 -9.07
C THR A 70 4.61 9.56 -8.57
N PHE A 71 5.48 9.21 -7.61
CA PHE A 71 5.49 7.89 -7.00
C PHE A 71 4.20 7.62 -6.22
N ALA A 72 3.70 8.61 -5.49
CA ALA A 72 2.47 8.46 -4.72
C ALA A 72 1.25 8.15 -5.61
N VAL A 73 1.15 8.80 -6.77
CA VAL A 73 0.02 8.61 -7.70
C VAL A 73 -0.13 7.15 -8.13
N VAL A 74 1.00 6.43 -8.36
CA VAL A 74 1.01 5.05 -8.87
C VAL A 74 0.24 4.09 -7.98
N TYR A 75 0.25 4.28 -6.66
CA TYR A 75 -0.46 3.39 -5.74
C TYR A 75 -1.70 4.04 -5.09
N VAL A 76 -1.73 5.37 -4.93
CA VAL A 76 -2.88 6.07 -4.32
C VAL A 76 -4.10 6.02 -5.23
N VAL A 77 -3.93 6.27 -6.54
CA VAL A 77 -5.06 6.32 -7.48
C VAL A 77 -5.73 4.94 -7.63
N PRO A 78 -4.99 3.83 -7.86
CA PRO A 78 -5.60 2.50 -7.86
C PRO A 78 -6.25 2.15 -6.52
N ALA A 79 -5.63 2.51 -5.39
CA ALA A 79 -6.21 2.21 -4.08
C ALA A 79 -7.52 2.96 -3.84
N PHE A 80 -7.58 4.25 -4.18
CA PHE A 80 -8.82 5.01 -4.15
C PHE A 80 -9.88 4.37 -5.07
N TYR A 81 -9.51 4.04 -6.29
CA TYR A 81 -10.42 3.46 -7.28
C TYR A 81 -10.99 2.11 -6.82
N ILE A 82 -10.15 1.21 -6.29
CA ILE A 82 -10.57 -0.09 -5.75
C ILE A 82 -11.50 0.13 -4.55
N ALA A 83 -11.14 1.01 -3.62
CA ALA A 83 -11.97 1.28 -2.45
C ALA A 83 -13.34 1.85 -2.84
N GLN A 84 -13.37 2.79 -3.78
CA GLN A 84 -14.59 3.46 -4.25
C GLN A 84 -15.56 2.52 -4.97
N ASN A 85 -15.05 1.58 -5.77
CA ASN A 85 -15.88 0.75 -6.65
C ASN A 85 -16.14 -0.65 -6.09
N MET A 86 -15.26 -1.18 -5.25
CA MET A 86 -15.32 -2.57 -4.79
C MET A 86 -15.56 -2.70 -3.28
N GLN A 87 -15.38 -1.63 -2.50
CA GLN A 87 -15.42 -1.68 -1.03
C GLN A 87 -16.55 -0.83 -0.44
N PHE A 88 -16.31 -0.19 0.70
CA PHE A 88 -17.31 0.55 1.45
C PHE A 88 -17.34 2.01 0.99
N LYS A 89 -18.51 2.50 0.57
CA LYS A 89 -18.73 3.94 0.35
C LYS A 89 -18.94 4.65 1.69
N LYS A 90 -18.63 5.94 1.73
CA LYS A 90 -18.72 6.73 2.98
C LYS A 90 -20.15 6.76 3.51
N GLU A 91 -21.12 6.97 2.62
CA GLU A 91 -22.55 7.09 2.94
C GLU A 91 -23.06 5.78 3.57
N PHE A 92 -22.68 4.65 2.97
CA PHE A 92 -23.02 3.32 3.49
C PHE A 92 -22.49 3.08 4.91
N ILE A 93 -21.28 3.56 5.24
CA ILE A 93 -20.72 3.41 6.59
C ILE A 93 -21.46 4.30 7.59
N GLN A 94 -21.92 5.48 7.18
CA GLN A 94 -22.64 6.42 8.07
C GLN A 94 -24.04 5.93 8.43
N GLU A 95 -24.71 5.25 7.51
CA GLU A 95 -26.07 4.75 7.68
C GLU A 95 -26.13 3.33 8.27
N SER A 96 -24.98 2.64 8.37
CA SER A 96 -24.92 1.26 8.84
C SER A 96 -24.86 1.15 10.37
N GLU A 97 -25.65 0.24 10.93
CA GLU A 97 -25.53 -0.19 12.33
C GLU A 97 -24.38 -1.21 12.54
N GLU A 98 -23.86 -1.81 11.48
CA GLU A 98 -22.82 -2.84 11.53
C GLU A 98 -21.41 -2.23 11.45
N TYR A 99 -21.23 -1.17 10.67
CA TYR A 99 -19.93 -0.61 10.34
C TYR A 99 -19.69 0.74 11.01
N SER A 100 -18.42 1.03 11.30
CA SER A 100 -18.02 2.40 11.67
C SER A 100 -16.61 2.71 11.20
N PHE A 101 -16.30 4.00 11.09
CA PHE A 101 -14.99 4.43 10.61
C PHE A 101 -13.85 4.08 11.57
N PHE A 102 -12.69 3.78 10.99
CA PHE A 102 -11.42 3.97 11.67
C PHE A 102 -11.27 5.43 12.09
N SER A 103 -10.67 5.67 13.26
CA SER A 103 -10.26 7.02 13.63
C SER A 103 -9.10 7.47 12.76
N ASN A 104 -9.07 8.76 12.41
CA ASN A 104 -7.97 9.32 11.60
C ASN A 104 -6.62 9.18 12.30
N TRP A 105 -6.56 9.23 13.64
CA TRP A 105 -5.36 8.96 14.42
C TRP A 105 -4.83 7.54 14.25
N LYS A 106 -5.72 6.53 14.19
CA LYS A 106 -5.33 5.15 13.94
C LYS A 106 -4.76 4.99 12.53
N ILE A 107 -5.39 5.63 11.54
CA ILE A 107 -4.91 5.62 10.14
C ILE A 107 -3.53 6.27 10.07
N PHE A 108 -3.34 7.42 10.72
CA PHE A 108 -2.06 8.11 10.78
C PHE A 108 -0.96 7.25 11.42
N GLY A 109 -1.25 6.62 12.56
CA GLY A 109 -0.31 5.72 13.24
C GLY A 109 0.06 4.50 12.41
N ILE A 110 -0.91 3.86 11.75
CA ILE A 110 -0.64 2.77 10.80
C ILE A 110 0.22 3.27 9.65
N GLY A 111 -0.09 4.44 9.10
CA GLY A 111 0.68 5.07 8.04
C GLY A 111 2.15 5.27 8.42
N PHE A 112 2.44 5.69 9.66
CA PHE A 112 3.83 5.81 10.13
C PHE A 112 4.56 4.47 10.18
N ILE A 113 3.89 3.41 10.66
CA ILE A 113 4.46 2.06 10.72
C ILE A 113 4.72 1.52 9.31
N THR A 114 3.76 1.65 8.40
CA THR A 114 3.93 1.14 7.02
C THR A 114 4.94 1.96 6.23
N LEU A 115 5.06 3.26 6.51
CA LEU A 115 6.10 4.11 5.93
C LEU A 115 7.49 3.65 6.38
N ALA A 116 7.69 3.43 7.68
CA ALA A 116 8.95 2.88 8.16
C ALA A 116 9.26 1.50 7.54
N ALA A 117 8.25 0.64 7.44
CA ALA A 117 8.40 -0.69 6.83
C ALA A 117 8.78 -0.62 5.35
N VAL A 118 8.18 0.27 4.55
CA VAL A 118 8.51 0.38 3.13
C VAL A 118 9.89 0.99 2.92
N LEU A 119 10.32 1.93 3.78
CA LEU A 119 11.67 2.48 3.73
C LEU A 119 12.71 1.39 4.01
N ILE A 120 12.50 0.58 5.04
CA ILE A 120 13.38 -0.56 5.36
C ILE A 120 13.39 -1.55 4.19
N LEU A 121 12.21 -1.87 3.63
CA LEU A 121 12.09 -2.77 2.49
C LEU A 121 12.93 -2.30 1.30
N PHE A 122 12.80 -1.04 0.90
CA PHE A 122 13.54 -0.48 -0.24
C PHE A 122 15.04 -0.37 0.03
N ILE A 123 15.47 -0.08 1.27
CA ILE A 123 16.88 -0.12 1.64
C ILE A 123 17.43 -1.54 1.47
N VAL A 124 16.75 -2.54 2.02
CA VAL A 124 17.16 -3.96 1.91
C VAL A 124 17.20 -4.39 0.45
N GLU A 125 16.17 -4.05 -0.31
CA GLU A 125 16.08 -4.33 -1.74
C GLU A 125 17.26 -3.74 -2.52
N ALA A 126 17.61 -2.47 -2.27
CA ALA A 126 18.75 -1.82 -2.92
C ALA A 126 20.08 -2.54 -2.62
N PHE A 127 20.33 -2.91 -1.36
CA PHE A 127 21.52 -3.68 -0.98
C PHE A 127 21.57 -5.06 -1.66
N VAL A 128 20.44 -5.75 -1.76
CA VAL A 128 20.37 -7.04 -2.44
C VAL A 128 20.67 -6.89 -3.93
N ILE A 129 20.11 -5.87 -4.60
CA ILE A 129 20.37 -5.60 -6.01
C ILE A 129 21.86 -5.31 -6.24
N GLU A 130 22.46 -4.44 -5.44
CA GLU A 130 23.89 -4.11 -5.55
C GLU A 130 24.77 -5.36 -5.35
N MET A 131 24.48 -6.17 -4.34
CA MET A 131 25.20 -7.43 -4.09
C MET A 131 25.10 -8.37 -5.29
N LEU A 132 23.92 -8.55 -5.88
CA LEU A 132 23.72 -9.42 -7.04
C LEU A 132 24.48 -8.91 -8.27
N VAL A 133 24.49 -7.60 -8.51
CA VAL A 133 25.26 -6.97 -9.60
C VAL A 133 26.76 -7.22 -9.42
N ASN A 134 27.29 -7.05 -8.21
CA ASN A 134 28.71 -7.28 -7.94
C ASN A 134 29.12 -8.74 -8.14
N ILE A 135 28.29 -9.69 -7.72
CA ILE A 135 28.52 -11.13 -7.95
C ILE A 135 28.52 -11.43 -9.45
N PHE A 136 27.56 -10.87 -10.20
CA PHE A 136 27.49 -11.04 -11.65
C PHE A 136 28.76 -10.50 -12.33
N LEU A 137 29.20 -9.29 -11.98
CA LEU A 137 30.40 -8.71 -12.58
C LEU A 137 31.67 -9.52 -12.27
N ALA A 138 31.81 -10.01 -11.03
CA ALA A 138 32.93 -10.85 -10.64
C ALA A 138 32.97 -12.20 -11.39
N TYR A 139 31.82 -12.74 -11.79
CA TYR A 139 31.77 -14.01 -12.52
C TYR A 139 32.06 -13.87 -14.01
N PHE A 140 31.68 -12.75 -14.63
CA PHE A 140 31.78 -12.56 -16.08
C PHE A 140 32.98 -11.72 -16.54
N TYR A 141 33.59 -10.92 -15.66
CA TYR A 141 34.67 -9.98 -16.01
C TYR A 141 35.97 -10.17 -15.22
N ALA A 142 36.06 -11.14 -14.30
CA ALA A 142 37.30 -11.54 -13.62
C ALA A 142 37.91 -12.78 -14.29
#